data_AF-A0A7C8N3Y1-F1
#
_entry.id   AF-A0A7C8N3Y1-F1
#
_cell.length_a   1.000
_cell.length_b   1.000
_cell.length_c   1.000
_cell.angle_alpha   90.00
_cell.angle_beta   90.00
_cell.angle_gamma   90.00
#
_symmetry.space_group_name_H-M   'P 1'
#
loop_
_entity.id
_entity.type
_entity.pdbx_description
1 polymer ?
#
loop_
_entity_poly.entity_id
_entity_poly.type
_entity_poly.pdbx_seq_one_letter_code
_entity_poly.pdbx_strand_id
1 'polypeptide(L)'
;MQKIFKSMVTDGIIAVNKPAGRTSAQVLRNLQVTFGKSEFFADHLEAQKAYAGHQDRRQSTTRRSRKNKKGDTQVKLGHGGTLDPMATGVLIVGVGKGTKRLSSYLDCTKEYEAVAIFGISTDSYDKEGKITARKPYGHITKEAVEGVLDKFRGDIYQRPPMFSALNLNGKRLYEYAREGIPIPVEIKKRPCTISSLEITKFEAGDSGHEWAYPTREASEVEKAAAKAYQELGMGADKEEDLKSGIDLGPNAVSDEEFEASEKRKATAEAVKTARLAKRTKKYYDQKDGIETPTDEKKEAESEGESEKEPTPPPPQPIYHEEGKPSVVHLKMTVSRGTYVRSIAHDIGEALGSAATLVALTRSRQGEYELGKNVIAWEDFKPGNDAWVEQVKESLAKSQEDADQF
;
A
#
# COMPACT_ATOMS: atom_id res chain seq x y z
N MET A 1 -1.48 1.74 -56.68
CA MET A 1 -0.90 1.09 -55.49
C MET A 1 -1.43 1.77 -54.24
N GLN A 2 -2.44 1.20 -53.57
CA GLN A 2 -2.71 1.55 -52.17
C GLN A 2 -1.68 0.79 -51.32
N LYS A 3 -0.80 1.50 -50.60
CA LYS A 3 -0.05 0.87 -49.51
C LYS A 3 -1.08 0.50 -48.45
N ILE A 4 -1.19 -0.79 -48.14
CA ILE A 4 -1.98 -1.26 -47.00
C ILE A 4 -1.29 -0.75 -45.75
N PHE A 5 -1.80 0.33 -45.17
CA PHE A 5 -1.47 0.69 -43.79
C PHE A 5 -2.05 -0.40 -42.89
N LYS A 6 -1.24 -1.42 -42.56
CA LYS A 6 -1.47 -2.23 -41.37
C LYS A 6 -1.42 -1.24 -40.20
N SER A 7 -2.58 -0.86 -39.67
CA SER A 7 -2.70 0.25 -38.73
C SER A 7 -1.81 0.02 -37.53
N MET A 8 -0.82 0.89 -37.31
CA MET A 8 0.16 0.72 -36.25
C MET A 8 -0.55 0.74 -34.89
N VAL A 9 -0.51 -0.40 -34.19
CA VAL A 9 -1.18 -0.60 -32.90
C VAL A 9 -0.42 0.20 -31.85
N THR A 10 -0.91 1.40 -31.58
CA THR A 10 -0.36 2.39 -30.63
C THR A 10 -1.24 2.54 -29.37
N ASP A 11 -2.32 1.76 -29.30
CA ASP A 11 -3.19 1.58 -28.15
C ASP A 11 -3.04 0.13 -27.64
N GLY A 12 -3.08 -0.11 -26.33
CA GLY A 12 -2.99 -1.47 -25.79
C GLY A 12 -2.47 -1.55 -24.36
N ILE A 13 -2.03 -2.75 -23.97
CA ILE A 13 -1.42 -3.04 -22.67
C ILE A 13 0.04 -3.45 -22.89
N ILE A 14 0.93 -2.91 -22.05
CA ILE A 14 2.31 -3.38 -21.89
C ILE A 14 2.56 -3.68 -20.41
N ALA A 15 3.60 -4.45 -20.10
CA ALA A 15 4.10 -4.58 -18.74
C ALA A 15 5.57 -4.15 -18.66
N VAL A 16 5.91 -3.44 -17.60
CA VAL A 16 7.26 -2.91 -17.36
C VAL A 16 7.76 -3.43 -16.00
N ASN A 17 9.01 -3.88 -15.95
CA ASN A 17 9.67 -4.23 -14.70
C ASN A 17 9.98 -2.94 -13.93
N LYS A 18 9.16 -2.59 -12.95
CA LYS A 18 9.34 -1.40 -12.12
C LYS A 18 10.66 -1.51 -11.33
N PRO A 19 11.52 -0.49 -11.34
CA PRO A 19 12.68 -0.44 -10.46
C PRO A 19 12.28 0.00 -9.04
N ALA A 20 13.13 -0.33 -8.06
CA ALA A 20 13.03 0.20 -6.70
C ALA A 20 13.27 1.73 -6.65
N GLY A 21 12.87 2.34 -5.53
CA GLY A 21 13.08 3.77 -5.25
C GLY A 21 12.26 4.73 -6.11
N ARG A 22 11.20 4.25 -6.77
CA ARG A 22 10.30 5.07 -7.62
C ARG A 22 8.85 4.69 -7.39
N THR A 23 7.96 5.67 -7.29
CA THR A 23 6.50 5.40 -7.28
C THR A 23 6.03 4.89 -8.65
N SER A 24 4.94 4.14 -8.68
CA SER A 24 4.27 3.73 -9.93
C SER A 24 3.88 4.95 -10.80
N ALA A 25 3.54 6.08 -10.18
CA ALA A 25 3.23 7.32 -10.88
C ALA A 25 4.46 8.01 -11.51
N GLN A 26 5.66 7.91 -10.89
CA GLN A 26 6.90 8.38 -11.52
C GLN A 26 7.26 7.53 -12.74
N VAL A 27 7.12 6.21 -12.66
CA VAL A 27 7.32 5.30 -13.80
C VAL A 27 6.46 5.73 -15.00
N LEU A 28 5.17 6.01 -14.80
CA LEU A 28 4.32 6.52 -15.88
C LEU A 28 4.81 7.85 -16.46
N ARG A 29 5.15 8.85 -15.64
CA ARG A 29 5.65 10.16 -16.12
C ARG A 29 6.93 10.01 -16.96
N ASN A 30 7.84 9.14 -16.52
CA ASN A 30 9.05 8.82 -17.27
C ASN A 30 8.72 8.19 -18.64
N LEU A 31 7.81 7.19 -18.67
CA LEU A 31 7.36 6.58 -19.93
C LEU A 31 6.65 7.59 -20.84
N GLN A 32 5.84 8.52 -20.31
CA GLN A 32 5.23 9.60 -21.10
C GLN A 32 6.28 10.50 -21.77
N VAL A 33 7.40 10.78 -21.08
CA VAL A 33 8.52 11.58 -21.63
C VAL A 33 9.31 10.80 -22.68
N THR A 34 9.51 9.48 -22.50
CA THR A 34 10.17 8.62 -23.51
C THR A 34 9.29 8.45 -24.75
N PHE A 35 8.02 8.07 -24.58
CA PHE A 35 7.08 7.88 -25.68
C PHE A 35 6.78 9.20 -26.42
N GLY A 36 6.68 10.31 -25.70
CA GLY A 36 6.50 11.65 -26.26
C GLY A 36 7.66 12.18 -27.11
N LYS A 37 8.79 11.46 -27.17
CA LYS A 37 9.95 11.75 -28.03
C LYS A 37 10.14 10.75 -29.17
N SER A 38 9.39 9.64 -29.18
CA SER A 38 9.60 8.55 -30.14
C SER A 38 8.79 8.76 -31.41
N GLU A 39 9.42 8.53 -32.57
CA GLU A 39 8.74 8.55 -33.87
C GLU A 39 7.60 7.54 -33.93
N PHE A 40 7.68 6.40 -33.24
CA PHE A 40 6.62 5.38 -33.21
C PHE A 40 5.28 5.91 -32.65
N PHE A 41 5.32 6.91 -31.77
CA PHE A 41 4.10 7.54 -31.25
C PHE A 41 3.78 8.89 -31.92
N ALA A 42 4.54 9.34 -32.93
CA ALA A 42 4.32 10.63 -33.59
C ALA A 42 2.93 10.73 -34.23
N ASP A 43 2.56 9.75 -35.06
CA ASP A 43 1.24 9.63 -35.71
C ASP A 43 0.10 9.61 -34.68
N HIS A 44 0.29 8.87 -33.58
CA HIS A 44 -0.70 8.78 -32.50
C HIS A 44 -0.90 10.15 -31.82
N LEU A 45 0.18 10.87 -31.56
CA LEU A 45 0.15 12.20 -30.98
C LEU A 45 -0.42 13.25 -31.95
N GLU A 46 -0.19 13.12 -33.25
CA GLU A 46 -0.82 13.98 -34.26
C GLU A 46 -2.33 13.73 -34.38
N ALA A 47 -2.76 12.47 -34.42
CA ALA A 47 -4.18 12.11 -34.41
C ALA A 47 -4.90 12.66 -33.15
N GLN A 48 -4.27 12.61 -31.97
CA GLN A 48 -4.81 13.22 -30.76
C GLN A 48 -4.91 14.76 -30.85
N LYS A 49 -3.87 15.45 -31.35
CA LYS A 49 -3.90 16.92 -31.57
C LYS A 49 -5.03 17.32 -32.51
N ALA A 50 -5.20 16.60 -33.62
CA ALA A 50 -6.26 16.84 -34.59
C ALA A 50 -7.66 16.67 -33.97
N TYR A 51 -7.88 15.58 -33.24
CA TYR A 51 -9.16 15.34 -32.55
C TYR A 51 -9.49 16.43 -31.51
N ALA A 52 -8.50 16.86 -30.73
CA ALA A 52 -8.67 17.95 -29.76
C ALA A 52 -9.05 19.29 -30.44
N GLY A 53 -8.40 19.63 -31.56
CA GLY A 53 -8.74 20.80 -32.37
C GLY A 53 -10.15 20.76 -32.96
N HIS A 54 -10.63 19.58 -33.34
CA HIS A 54 -12.02 19.39 -33.79
C HIS A 54 -13.05 19.56 -32.65
N GLN A 55 -12.72 19.19 -31.41
CA GLN A 55 -13.61 19.46 -30.26
C GLN A 55 -13.65 20.95 -29.89
N ASP A 56 -12.52 21.68 -29.86
CA ASP A 56 -12.53 23.12 -29.56
C ASP A 56 -13.33 23.92 -30.61
N ARG A 57 -13.27 23.51 -31.88
CA ARG A 57 -14.15 24.06 -32.95
C ARG A 57 -15.65 23.78 -32.75
N ARG A 58 -16.04 22.74 -32.00
CA ARG A 58 -17.45 22.39 -31.73
C ARG A 58 -18.01 22.93 -30.40
N GLN A 59 -17.17 23.39 -29.46
CA GLN A 59 -17.60 23.82 -28.11
C GLN A 59 -17.39 25.31 -27.80
N SER A 60 -16.88 26.12 -28.74
CA SER A 60 -16.42 27.49 -28.43
C SER A 60 -17.45 28.61 -28.71
N THR A 61 -18.36 28.86 -27.75
CA THR A 61 -19.14 30.12 -27.69
C THR A 61 -18.70 31.06 -26.56
N THR A 62 -17.95 30.58 -25.55
CA THR A 62 -17.52 31.39 -24.40
C THR A 62 -16.00 31.40 -24.17
N ARG A 63 -15.41 32.60 -24.14
CA ARG A 63 -13.95 32.81 -24.05
C ARG A 63 -13.29 32.23 -22.79
N ARG A 64 -14.03 31.98 -21.70
CA ARG A 64 -13.48 31.50 -20.42
C ARG A 64 -12.90 30.07 -20.48
N SER A 65 -13.41 29.17 -21.34
CA SER A 65 -12.95 27.77 -21.37
C SER A 65 -11.50 27.61 -21.87
N ARG A 66 -11.01 28.54 -22.71
CA ARG A 66 -9.69 28.42 -23.37
C ARG A 66 -8.48 28.46 -22.44
N LYS A 67 -8.60 28.99 -21.21
CA LYS A 67 -7.41 29.22 -20.35
C LYS A 67 -6.87 27.95 -19.66
N ASN A 68 -7.71 26.92 -19.48
CA ASN A 68 -7.34 25.69 -18.76
C ASN A 68 -7.28 24.43 -19.65
N LYS A 69 -7.60 24.51 -20.95
CA LYS A 69 -7.51 23.40 -21.91
C LYS A 69 -6.32 23.58 -22.87
N LYS A 70 -5.10 23.61 -22.32
CA LYS A 70 -3.93 23.24 -23.13
C LYS A 70 -4.02 21.72 -23.29
N GLY A 71 -4.42 21.24 -24.47
CA GLY A 71 -4.61 19.81 -24.72
C GLY A 71 -3.31 19.06 -24.40
N ASP A 72 -3.42 17.98 -23.62
CA ASP A 72 -2.24 17.28 -23.12
C ASP A 72 -1.52 16.59 -24.28
N THR A 73 -0.33 17.10 -24.64
CA THR A 73 0.42 16.70 -25.84
C THR A 73 1.18 15.37 -25.64
N GLN A 74 0.76 14.54 -24.69
CA GLN A 74 1.48 13.37 -24.20
C GLN A 74 0.71 12.08 -24.49
N VAL A 75 1.44 10.97 -24.65
CA VAL A 75 0.79 9.66 -24.77
C VAL A 75 0.05 9.38 -23.46
N LYS A 76 -1.26 9.08 -23.56
CA LYS A 76 -2.12 8.83 -22.41
C LYS A 76 -1.74 7.49 -21.77
N LEU A 77 -1.14 7.53 -20.59
CA LEU A 77 -0.80 6.32 -19.82
C LEU A 77 -1.64 6.18 -18.54
N GLY A 78 -1.75 4.94 -18.05
CA GLY A 78 -2.31 4.56 -16.75
C GLY A 78 -1.72 3.23 -16.29
N HIS A 79 -1.91 2.81 -15.03
CA HIS A 79 -1.36 1.55 -14.53
C HIS A 79 -2.41 0.62 -13.91
N GLY A 80 -2.27 -0.68 -14.12
CA GLY A 80 -3.21 -1.73 -13.72
C GLY A 80 -3.04 -2.20 -12.28
N GLY A 81 -2.77 -1.29 -11.35
CA GLY A 81 -2.54 -1.60 -9.93
C GLY A 81 -1.16 -1.19 -9.44
N THR A 82 -1.14 -0.51 -8.28
CA THR A 82 0.06 0.10 -7.70
C THR A 82 1.10 -0.93 -7.27
N LEU A 83 2.36 -0.53 -7.33
CA LEU A 83 3.46 -1.06 -6.52
C LEU A 83 4.05 0.06 -5.65
N ASP A 84 4.40 -0.30 -4.43
CA ASP A 84 5.04 0.57 -3.44
C ASP A 84 6.42 1.08 -3.94
N PRO A 85 6.96 2.19 -3.43
CA PRO A 85 8.11 2.85 -4.04
C PRO A 85 9.38 1.98 -4.00
N MET A 86 9.65 1.33 -2.86
CA MET A 86 10.73 0.33 -2.71
C MET A 86 10.55 -0.96 -3.53
N ALA A 87 9.33 -1.31 -3.94
CA ALA A 87 9.04 -2.60 -4.56
C ALA A 87 9.48 -2.65 -6.04
N THR A 88 9.83 -3.83 -6.53
CA THR A 88 10.20 -4.08 -7.94
C THR A 88 9.14 -4.92 -8.65
N GLY A 89 9.34 -5.16 -9.95
CA GLY A 89 8.60 -6.18 -10.69
C GLY A 89 7.42 -5.66 -11.51
N VAL A 90 6.49 -6.54 -11.85
CA VAL A 90 5.49 -6.33 -12.91
C VAL A 90 4.56 -5.16 -12.61
N LEU A 91 4.75 -4.05 -13.34
CA LEU A 91 3.79 -2.94 -13.42
C LEU A 91 3.12 -2.96 -14.80
N ILE A 92 1.84 -3.34 -14.81
CA ILE A 92 1.01 -3.29 -16.02
C ILE A 92 0.67 -1.83 -16.34
N VAL A 93 0.91 -1.41 -17.59
CA VAL A 93 0.72 -0.06 -18.09
C VAL A 93 -0.21 -0.08 -19.30
N GLY A 94 -1.29 0.70 -19.25
CA GLY A 94 -2.23 0.86 -20.35
C GLY A 94 -1.87 2.08 -21.17
N VAL A 95 -1.73 1.89 -22.49
CA VAL A 95 -1.40 2.92 -23.47
C VAL A 95 -2.65 3.31 -24.24
N GLY A 96 -2.94 4.62 -24.31
CA GLY A 96 -4.04 5.17 -25.09
C GLY A 96 -5.41 4.61 -24.67
N LYS A 97 -6.14 3.99 -25.61
CA LYS A 97 -7.42 3.30 -25.36
C LYS A 97 -7.26 2.13 -24.38
N GLY A 98 -6.09 1.48 -24.33
CA GLY A 98 -5.79 0.39 -23.39
C GLY A 98 -5.93 0.78 -21.92
N THR A 99 -5.85 2.07 -21.59
CA THR A 99 -6.20 2.59 -20.25
C THR A 99 -7.61 2.22 -19.78
N LYS A 100 -8.54 1.88 -20.69
CA LYS A 100 -9.89 1.40 -20.35
C LYS A 100 -9.94 -0.04 -19.82
N ARG A 101 -8.96 -0.90 -20.18
CA ARG A 101 -8.87 -2.32 -19.78
C ARG A 101 -8.19 -2.52 -18.43
N LEU A 102 -7.66 -1.47 -17.80
CA LEU A 102 -6.86 -1.57 -16.58
C LEU A 102 -7.60 -2.10 -15.35
N SER A 103 -8.93 -2.16 -15.36
CA SER A 103 -9.74 -2.74 -14.28
C SER A 103 -9.59 -4.25 -14.15
N SER A 104 -9.59 -5.03 -15.23
CA SER A 104 -9.45 -6.50 -15.15
C SER A 104 -8.13 -6.93 -14.53
N TYR A 105 -7.06 -6.16 -14.76
CA TYR A 105 -5.74 -6.37 -14.18
C TYR A 105 -5.66 -6.05 -12.68
N LEU A 106 -6.59 -5.27 -12.11
CA LEU A 106 -6.69 -5.13 -10.66
C LEU A 106 -7.17 -6.44 -10.02
N ASP A 107 -8.09 -7.14 -10.69
CA ASP A 107 -8.80 -8.30 -10.15
C ASP A 107 -8.05 -9.63 -10.31
N CYS A 108 -7.11 -9.73 -11.25
CA CYS A 108 -6.29 -10.93 -11.46
C CYS A 108 -5.39 -11.31 -10.26
N THR A 109 -4.99 -12.57 -10.18
CA THR A 109 -4.01 -13.04 -9.19
C THR A 109 -2.61 -12.46 -9.42
N LYS A 110 -1.82 -12.35 -8.36
CA LYS A 110 -0.50 -11.73 -8.33
C LYS A 110 0.46 -12.63 -7.56
N GLU A 111 1.67 -12.86 -8.08
CA GLU A 111 2.75 -13.52 -7.33
C GLU A 111 3.74 -12.47 -6.81
N TYR A 112 4.14 -12.67 -5.56
CA TYR A 112 5.13 -11.85 -4.88
C TYR A 112 6.24 -12.71 -4.28
N GLU A 113 7.46 -12.23 -4.40
CA GLU A 113 8.60 -12.62 -3.58
C GLU A 113 8.87 -11.48 -2.61
N ALA A 114 8.85 -11.79 -1.31
CA ALA A 114 8.93 -10.80 -0.24
C ALA A 114 9.98 -11.22 0.79
N VAL A 115 10.74 -10.25 1.30
CA VAL A 115 11.75 -10.45 2.34
C VAL A 115 11.34 -9.63 3.56
N ALA A 116 11.21 -10.29 4.71
CA ALA A 116 10.82 -9.67 5.97
C ALA A 116 11.91 -9.89 7.03
N ILE A 117 12.26 -8.81 7.77
CA ILE A 117 13.20 -8.82 8.89
C ILE A 117 12.41 -8.79 10.20
N PHE A 118 12.74 -9.69 11.14
CA PHE A 118 12.07 -9.76 12.45
C PHE A 118 12.63 -8.71 13.43
N GLY A 119 11.93 -8.51 14.56
CA GLY A 119 12.37 -7.65 15.67
C GLY A 119 11.91 -6.19 15.62
N ILE A 120 11.37 -5.70 14.49
CA ILE A 120 10.86 -4.32 14.36
C ILE A 120 9.50 -4.24 13.66
N SER A 121 8.73 -3.21 14.02
CA SER A 121 7.62 -2.70 13.21
C SER A 121 7.92 -1.27 12.76
N THR A 122 7.44 -0.90 11.57
CA THR A 122 7.41 0.50 11.09
C THR A 122 5.98 1.01 10.92
N ASP A 123 5.82 2.32 10.77
CA ASP A 123 4.55 2.99 10.45
C ASP A 123 3.95 2.56 9.09
N SER A 124 4.80 2.21 8.12
CA SER A 124 4.42 1.72 6.78
C SER A 124 4.35 0.19 6.65
N TYR A 125 4.82 -0.56 7.65
CA TYR A 125 5.17 -1.99 7.59
C TYR A 125 6.21 -2.35 6.51
N ASP A 126 6.98 -1.37 6.05
CA ASP A 126 8.12 -1.56 5.15
C ASP A 126 9.36 -0.73 5.55
N LYS A 127 10.46 -0.95 4.82
CA LYS A 127 11.73 -0.26 5.07
C LYS A 127 11.75 1.23 4.72
N GLU A 128 10.75 1.76 4.03
CA GLU A 128 10.64 3.21 3.74
C GLU A 128 9.96 3.97 4.88
N GLY A 129 9.48 3.28 5.92
CA GLY A 129 8.83 3.87 7.09
C GLY A 129 9.77 4.49 8.12
N LYS A 130 9.23 4.65 9.33
CA LYS A 130 9.89 4.96 10.60
C LYS A 130 9.61 3.82 11.59
N ILE A 131 10.59 3.41 12.38
CA ILE A 131 10.45 2.36 13.40
C ILE A 131 9.49 2.85 14.49
N THR A 132 8.40 2.11 14.70
CA THR A 132 7.35 2.40 15.68
C THR A 132 7.45 1.51 16.92
N ALA A 133 7.96 0.29 16.76
CA ALA A 133 8.18 -0.66 17.85
C ALA A 133 9.41 -1.53 17.59
N ARG A 134 10.06 -1.93 18.68
CA ARG A 134 11.11 -2.96 18.74
C ARG A 134 10.60 -4.07 19.66
N LYS A 135 10.75 -5.34 19.28
CA LYS A 135 10.29 -6.52 20.04
C LYS A 135 11.37 -7.62 20.01
N PRO A 136 11.37 -8.57 20.96
CA PRO A 136 12.32 -9.69 20.95
C PRO A 136 12.21 -10.56 19.69
N TYR A 137 13.33 -11.16 19.27
CA TYR A 137 13.40 -11.98 18.05
C TYR A 137 14.35 -13.19 18.15
N GLY A 138 15.04 -13.40 19.27
CA GLY A 138 15.97 -14.53 19.44
C GLY A 138 15.28 -15.91 19.42
N HIS A 139 13.97 -15.95 19.64
CA HIS A 139 13.14 -17.16 19.58
C HIS A 139 12.60 -17.49 18.17
N ILE A 140 12.94 -16.69 17.15
CA ILE A 140 12.42 -16.87 15.78
C ILE A 140 13.30 -17.86 15.01
N THR A 141 12.83 -19.10 14.91
CA THR A 141 13.40 -20.14 14.05
C THR A 141 12.59 -20.31 12.75
N LYS A 142 13.11 -21.07 11.78
CA LYS A 142 12.39 -21.38 10.54
C LYS A 142 11.08 -22.13 10.82
N GLU A 143 11.14 -23.12 11.71
CA GLU A 143 10.05 -24.02 12.08
C GLU A 143 8.92 -23.25 12.78
N ALA A 144 9.28 -22.27 13.62
CA ALA A 144 8.32 -21.36 14.22
C ALA A 144 7.56 -20.54 13.16
N VAL A 145 8.26 -20.01 12.15
CA VAL A 145 7.62 -19.29 11.03
C VAL A 145 6.74 -20.23 10.20
N GLU A 146 7.22 -21.42 9.84
CA GLU A 146 6.42 -22.41 9.08
C GLU A 146 5.14 -22.78 9.83
N GLY A 147 5.21 -22.99 11.15
CA GLY A 147 4.08 -23.30 12.02
C GLY A 147 3.04 -22.16 12.21
N VAL A 148 3.30 -20.94 11.74
CA VAL A 148 2.28 -19.88 11.66
C VAL A 148 1.76 -19.59 10.26
N LEU A 149 2.41 -20.06 9.19
CA LEU A 149 2.01 -19.72 7.81
C LEU A 149 0.60 -20.21 7.45
N ASP A 150 0.14 -21.35 8.00
CA ASP A 150 -1.22 -21.86 7.75
C ASP A 150 -2.34 -20.91 8.19
N LYS A 151 -2.08 -20.05 9.20
CA LYS A 151 -3.02 -18.99 9.64
C LYS A 151 -3.25 -17.91 8.57
N PHE A 152 -2.39 -17.87 7.55
CA PHE A 152 -2.38 -16.88 6.47
C PHE A 152 -2.58 -17.53 5.08
N ARG A 153 -3.00 -18.80 5.01
CA ARG A 153 -3.36 -19.49 3.76
C ARG A 153 -4.88 -19.54 3.60
N GLY A 154 -5.36 -19.54 2.36
CA GLY A 154 -6.80 -19.50 2.06
C GLY A 154 -7.40 -18.10 2.14
N ASP A 155 -8.69 -18.01 2.49
CA ASP A 155 -9.42 -16.74 2.63
C ASP A 155 -9.25 -16.16 4.03
N ILE A 156 -8.73 -14.93 4.12
CA ILE A 156 -8.44 -14.23 5.38
C ILE A 156 -8.99 -12.80 5.38
N TYR A 157 -9.11 -12.21 6.57
CA TYR A 157 -9.58 -10.83 6.76
C TYR A 157 -8.46 -9.91 7.21
N GLN A 158 -7.89 -9.16 6.26
CA GLN A 158 -6.73 -8.29 6.49
C GLN A 158 -7.15 -6.84 6.72
N ARG A 159 -6.51 -6.14 7.67
CA ARG A 159 -6.63 -4.67 7.78
C ARG A 159 -5.66 -3.98 6.80
N PRO A 160 -6.13 -3.10 5.90
CA PRO A 160 -5.26 -2.26 5.10
C PRO A 160 -4.26 -1.48 5.96
N PRO A 161 -2.97 -1.37 5.56
CA PRO A 161 -2.00 -0.57 6.30
C PRO A 161 -2.29 0.92 6.10
N MET A 162 -1.91 1.76 7.08
CA MET A 162 -2.16 3.20 7.06
C MET A 162 -1.58 3.88 5.81
N PHE A 163 -0.37 3.48 5.42
CA PHE A 163 0.27 3.87 4.16
C PHE A 163 -0.23 3.01 2.98
N SER A 164 -1.52 3.12 2.66
CA SER A 164 -2.13 2.47 1.50
C SER A 164 -2.80 3.46 0.55
N ALA A 165 -2.95 3.04 -0.72
CA ALA A 165 -3.65 3.80 -1.75
C ALA A 165 -5.19 3.65 -1.69
N LEU A 166 -5.76 3.22 -0.56
CA LEU A 166 -7.20 3.15 -0.37
C LEU A 166 -7.81 4.56 -0.35
N ASN A 167 -8.97 4.75 -0.97
CA ASN A 167 -9.73 6.01 -0.89
C ASN A 167 -10.62 6.00 0.36
N LEU A 168 -10.61 7.10 1.11
CA LEU A 168 -11.55 7.44 2.18
C LEU A 168 -12.00 8.88 1.96
N ASN A 169 -13.31 9.11 1.85
CA ASN A 169 -13.93 10.44 1.66
C ASN A 169 -13.27 11.32 0.57
N GLY A 170 -12.87 10.69 -0.55
CA GLY A 170 -12.23 11.36 -1.70
C GLY A 170 -10.72 11.53 -1.63
N LYS A 171 -10.08 11.21 -0.49
CA LYS A 171 -8.64 11.34 -0.23
C LYS A 171 -7.98 9.97 -0.06
N ARG A 172 -6.68 9.80 -0.38
CA ARG A 172 -5.98 8.51 -0.20
C ARG A 172 -5.51 8.34 1.24
N LEU A 173 -5.49 7.12 1.75
CA LEU A 173 -5.15 6.85 3.15
C LEU A 173 -3.73 7.30 3.53
N TYR A 174 -2.74 7.10 2.64
CA TYR A 174 -1.38 7.60 2.85
C TYR A 174 -1.29 9.14 2.95
N GLU A 175 -2.30 9.88 2.52
CA GLU A 175 -2.33 11.36 2.57
C GLU A 175 -2.80 11.85 3.95
N TYR A 176 -3.71 11.12 4.61
CA TYR A 176 -4.01 11.34 6.03
C TYR A 176 -2.76 11.10 6.90
N ALA A 177 -2.07 9.98 6.66
CA ALA A 177 -0.85 9.62 7.40
C ALA A 177 0.25 10.68 7.28
N ARG A 178 0.51 11.18 6.06
CA ARG A 178 1.55 12.20 5.79
C ARG A 178 1.24 13.58 6.33
N GLU A 179 -0.04 13.92 6.49
CA GLU A 179 -0.47 15.21 7.05
C GLU A 179 -0.72 15.15 8.56
N GLY A 180 -0.51 13.98 9.20
CA GLY A 180 -0.77 13.78 10.63
C GLY A 180 -2.25 13.87 11.02
N ILE A 181 -3.16 13.80 10.04
CA ILE A 181 -4.59 13.97 10.27
C ILE A 181 -5.16 12.65 10.83
N PRO A 182 -5.82 12.66 12.01
CA PRO A 182 -6.44 11.45 12.55
C PRO A 182 -7.50 10.92 11.59
N ILE A 183 -7.48 9.60 11.38
CA ILE A 183 -8.36 8.94 10.42
C ILE A 183 -9.81 9.08 10.90
N PRO A 184 -10.74 9.65 10.09
CA PRO A 184 -12.07 10.02 10.59
C PRO A 184 -13.01 8.83 10.80
N VAL A 185 -12.65 7.64 10.30
CA VAL A 185 -13.47 6.41 10.35
C VAL A 185 -12.55 5.22 10.60
N GLU A 186 -13.02 4.24 11.36
CA GLU A 186 -12.28 3.00 11.64
C GLU A 186 -12.04 2.17 10.37
N ILE A 187 -10.85 1.58 10.25
CA ILE A 187 -10.47 0.78 9.08
C ILE A 187 -10.86 -0.68 9.31
N LYS A 188 -12.06 -1.01 8.81
CA LYS A 188 -12.58 -2.38 8.75
C LYS A 188 -11.61 -3.33 8.04
N LYS A 189 -11.45 -4.54 8.58
CA LYS A 189 -10.78 -5.67 7.92
C LYS A 189 -11.49 -5.97 6.58
N ARG A 190 -10.76 -6.45 5.57
CA ARG A 190 -11.28 -6.77 4.22
C ARG A 190 -10.92 -8.20 3.84
N PRO A 191 -11.80 -8.94 3.13
CA PRO A 191 -11.47 -10.27 2.65
C PRO A 191 -10.38 -10.19 1.57
N CYS A 192 -9.40 -11.08 1.67
CA CYS A 192 -8.41 -11.37 0.62
C CYS A 192 -8.00 -12.83 0.68
N THR A 193 -7.44 -13.36 -0.40
CA THR A 193 -7.16 -14.79 -0.57
C THR A 193 -5.68 -14.99 -0.86
N ILE A 194 -5.05 -15.95 -0.17
CA ILE A 194 -3.65 -16.33 -0.32
C ILE A 194 -3.61 -17.82 -0.68
N SER A 195 -3.52 -18.12 -1.98
CA SER A 195 -3.64 -19.49 -2.50
C SER A 195 -2.35 -20.30 -2.42
N SER A 196 -1.22 -19.64 -2.21
CA SER A 196 0.08 -20.24 -1.85
C SER A 196 0.86 -19.24 -1.00
N LEU A 197 1.59 -19.74 -0.01
CA LEU A 197 2.46 -18.99 0.90
C LEU A 197 3.53 -19.94 1.44
N GLU A 198 4.77 -19.75 1.01
CA GLU A 198 5.89 -20.69 1.19
C GLU A 198 7.17 -19.96 1.59
N ILE A 199 7.99 -20.56 2.45
CA ILE A 199 9.35 -20.06 2.71
C ILE A 199 10.28 -20.52 1.58
N THR A 200 10.89 -19.58 0.86
CA THR A 200 11.91 -19.88 -0.15
C THR A 200 13.33 -19.87 0.42
N LYS A 201 13.56 -19.06 1.47
CA LYS A 201 14.81 -19.01 2.23
C LYS A 201 14.55 -18.51 3.64
N PHE A 202 15.26 -19.07 4.62
CA PHE A 202 15.38 -18.50 5.96
C PHE A 202 16.85 -18.18 6.21
N GLU A 203 17.12 -16.99 6.72
CA GLU A 203 18.47 -16.52 7.09
C GLU A 203 18.43 -16.24 8.58
N ALA A 204 19.11 -17.07 9.38
CA ALA A 204 19.21 -16.86 10.82
C ALA A 204 20.11 -15.65 11.12
N GLY A 205 19.96 -15.05 12.30
CA GLY A 205 20.72 -13.85 12.68
C GLY A 205 22.24 -14.01 12.63
N ASP A 206 22.75 -15.19 12.96
CA ASP A 206 24.17 -15.55 12.88
C ASP A 206 24.66 -15.83 11.44
N SER A 207 23.77 -15.93 10.45
CA SER A 207 24.12 -16.33 9.09
C SER A 207 24.85 -15.26 8.25
N GLY A 208 25.18 -14.10 8.84
CA GLY A 208 25.92 -13.02 8.17
C GLY A 208 25.20 -12.34 6.99
N HIS A 209 23.89 -12.52 6.85
CA HIS A 209 23.09 -11.88 5.79
C HIS A 209 23.22 -10.35 5.79
N GLU A 210 23.09 -9.68 4.64
CA GLU A 210 23.35 -8.22 4.57
C GLU A 210 22.18 -7.34 5.02
N TRP A 211 20.94 -7.86 5.04
CA TRP A 211 19.72 -7.09 5.39
C TRP A 211 19.86 -6.27 6.68
N ALA A 212 19.27 -5.07 6.68
CA ALA A 212 19.34 -4.11 7.77
C ALA A 212 17.98 -3.50 8.07
N TYR A 213 17.81 -3.02 9.31
CA TYR A 213 16.67 -2.20 9.72
C TYR A 213 16.69 -0.81 9.03
N PRO A 214 15.53 -0.14 8.92
CA PRO A 214 15.46 1.28 8.61
C PRO A 214 16.18 2.12 9.65
N THR A 215 16.76 3.24 9.22
CA THR A 215 17.56 4.13 10.07
C THR A 215 16.76 5.22 10.77
N ARG A 216 15.43 5.30 10.54
CA ARG A 216 14.57 6.36 11.06
C ARG A 216 13.69 5.83 12.18
N GLU A 217 13.79 6.41 13.36
CA GLU A 217 12.85 6.20 14.47
C GLU A 217 11.61 7.09 14.32
N ALA A 218 10.48 6.62 14.84
CA ALA A 218 9.28 7.44 15.02
C ALA A 218 9.39 8.31 16.28
N SER A 219 8.79 9.49 16.26
CA SER A 219 8.62 10.29 17.49
C SER A 219 7.62 9.62 18.44
N GLU A 220 7.67 9.93 19.73
CA GLU A 220 6.75 9.31 20.72
C GLU A 220 5.26 9.55 20.40
N VAL A 221 4.92 10.66 19.75
CA VAL A 221 3.56 10.95 19.26
C VAL A 221 3.18 10.00 18.10
N GLU A 222 4.11 9.72 17.19
CA GLU A 222 3.91 8.79 16.07
C GLU A 222 3.88 7.33 16.55
N LYS A 223 4.69 6.95 17.53
CA LYS A 223 4.62 5.65 18.21
C LYS A 223 3.28 5.46 18.91
N ALA A 224 2.82 6.46 19.66
CA ALA A 224 1.51 6.44 20.32
C ALA A 224 0.36 6.36 19.30
N ALA A 225 0.45 7.07 18.16
CA ALA A 225 -0.54 6.98 17.08
C ALA A 225 -0.54 5.60 16.40
N ALA A 226 0.62 4.99 16.16
CA ALA A 226 0.73 3.63 15.62
C ALA A 226 0.17 2.58 16.58
N LYS A 227 0.49 2.68 17.88
CA LYS A 227 -0.05 1.82 18.94
C LYS A 227 -1.58 1.97 19.05
N ALA A 228 -2.09 3.20 19.05
CA ALA A 228 -3.53 3.44 19.05
C ALA A 228 -4.23 2.91 17.78
N TYR A 229 -3.58 2.93 16.62
CA TYR A 229 -4.08 2.32 15.39
C TYR A 229 -4.17 0.79 15.47
N GLN A 230 -3.20 0.14 16.13
CA GLN A 230 -3.25 -1.30 16.42
C GLN A 230 -4.35 -1.61 17.45
N GLU A 231 -4.43 -0.87 18.56
CA GLU A 231 -5.37 -1.10 19.67
C GLU A 231 -6.84 -0.83 19.30
N LEU A 232 -7.12 0.24 18.55
CA LEU A 232 -8.43 0.45 17.90
C LEU A 232 -8.86 -0.77 17.10
N GLY A 233 -7.88 -1.51 16.56
CA GLY A 233 -8.08 -2.68 15.75
C GLY A 233 -8.37 -3.98 16.48
N MET A 234 -8.26 -4.02 17.82
CA MET A 234 -8.51 -5.19 18.68
C MET A 234 -9.91 -5.15 19.33
N GLY A 235 -10.62 -4.02 19.27
CA GLY A 235 -11.94 -3.85 19.88
C GLY A 235 -13.09 -4.63 19.21
N ALA A 236 -12.79 -5.37 18.14
CA ALA A 236 -13.76 -6.09 17.29
C ALA A 236 -13.55 -7.62 17.28
N ASP A 237 -12.70 -8.16 18.16
CA ASP A 237 -12.43 -9.60 18.22
C ASP A 237 -13.42 -10.34 19.13
N LYS A 238 -14.72 -10.20 18.82
CA LYS A 238 -15.80 -11.07 19.31
C LYS A 238 -16.13 -12.13 18.27
N GLU A 239 -16.35 -13.37 18.70
CA GLU A 239 -16.63 -14.52 17.81
C GLU A 239 -17.88 -14.37 16.93
N GLU A 240 -18.80 -13.46 17.28
CA GLU A 240 -20.08 -13.26 16.58
C GLU A 240 -19.91 -12.61 15.18
N ASP A 241 -18.93 -11.73 14.99
CA ASP A 241 -18.74 -10.98 13.72
C ASP A 241 -18.15 -11.82 12.57
N LEU A 242 -17.82 -13.09 12.81
CA LEU A 242 -17.41 -14.05 11.78
C LEU A 242 -18.53 -14.39 10.76
N LYS A 243 -19.78 -13.96 10.97
CA LYS A 243 -20.93 -14.33 10.12
C LYS A 243 -21.92 -13.21 9.74
N SER A 244 -21.74 -11.96 10.16
CA SER A 244 -22.72 -10.87 9.93
C SER A 244 -22.21 -9.68 9.09
N GLY A 245 -21.79 -9.96 7.85
CA GLY A 245 -21.65 -8.93 6.83
C GLY A 245 -22.97 -8.66 6.10
N ILE A 246 -23.58 -7.48 6.28
CA ILE A 246 -24.64 -7.01 5.37
C ILE A 246 -23.98 -6.72 4.01
N ASP A 247 -24.40 -7.43 2.97
CA ASP A 247 -23.94 -7.18 1.62
C ASP A 247 -24.43 -5.81 1.11
N LEU A 248 -23.53 -5.07 0.48
CA LEU A 248 -23.83 -3.84 -0.25
C LEU A 248 -23.46 -4.05 -1.72
N GLY A 249 -24.09 -5.07 -2.31
CA GLY A 249 -24.29 -5.18 -3.75
C GLY A 249 -25.04 -3.95 -4.31
N PRO A 250 -24.97 -3.71 -5.63
CA PRO A 250 -25.44 -2.46 -6.22
C PRO A 250 -26.97 -2.36 -6.27
N ASN A 251 -27.51 -1.36 -5.56
CA ASN A 251 -28.93 -0.94 -5.47
C ASN A 251 -29.83 -1.95 -4.71
N ALA A 252 -30.67 -1.58 -3.74
CA ALA A 252 -31.35 -0.31 -3.51
C ALA A 252 -31.91 -0.20 -2.07
N VAL A 253 -31.88 1.00 -1.49
CA VAL A 253 -32.70 1.43 -0.34
C VAL A 253 -33.13 2.86 -0.64
N SER A 254 -34.38 3.24 -0.35
CA SER A 254 -34.94 4.55 -0.72
C SER A 254 -34.28 5.72 0.03
N ASP A 255 -33.94 6.77 -0.71
CA ASP A 255 -33.06 7.86 -0.26
C ASP A 255 -33.56 8.60 1.00
N GLU A 256 -34.88 8.72 1.18
CA GLU A 256 -35.48 9.49 2.28
C GLU A 256 -35.22 8.89 3.67
N GLU A 257 -35.27 7.55 3.81
CA GLU A 257 -34.92 6.88 5.07
C GLU A 257 -33.40 6.88 5.31
N PHE A 258 -32.61 6.79 4.24
CA PHE A 258 -31.15 6.85 4.32
C PHE A 258 -30.68 8.24 4.79
N GLU A 259 -31.18 9.33 4.19
CA GLU A 259 -30.87 10.69 4.66
C GLU A 259 -31.31 10.93 6.11
N ALA A 260 -32.50 10.43 6.50
CA ALA A 260 -33.00 10.58 7.86
C ALA A 260 -32.19 9.76 8.90
N SER A 261 -31.48 8.71 8.46
CA SER A 261 -30.54 7.92 9.26
C SER A 261 -29.18 8.63 9.35
N GLU A 262 -28.61 9.02 8.20
CA GLU A 262 -27.34 9.74 8.08
C GLU A 262 -27.34 11.05 8.86
N LYS A 263 -28.37 11.90 8.71
CA LYS A 263 -28.47 13.18 9.44
C LYS A 263 -28.50 13.00 10.96
N ARG A 264 -29.12 11.93 11.46
CA ARG A 264 -29.12 11.56 12.90
C ARG A 264 -27.76 11.02 13.35
N LYS A 265 -27.11 10.15 12.57
CA LYS A 265 -25.75 9.65 12.86
C LYS A 265 -24.71 10.77 12.84
N ALA A 266 -24.68 11.58 11.78
CA ALA A 266 -23.75 12.70 11.61
C ALA A 266 -23.92 13.76 12.70
N THR A 267 -25.15 14.01 13.17
CA THR A 267 -25.38 14.92 14.32
C THR A 267 -24.83 14.32 15.62
N ALA A 268 -25.08 13.03 15.90
CA ALA A 268 -24.54 12.37 17.08
C ALA A 268 -23.00 12.28 17.07
N GLU A 269 -22.42 12.00 15.89
CA GLU A 269 -20.98 11.93 15.70
C GLU A 269 -20.31 13.31 15.76
N ALA A 270 -20.91 14.35 15.17
CA ALA A 270 -20.43 15.73 15.30
C ALA A 270 -20.43 16.19 16.78
N VAL A 271 -21.44 15.82 17.57
CA VAL A 271 -21.48 16.07 19.02
C VAL A 271 -20.40 15.26 19.77
N LYS A 272 -20.15 14.01 19.37
CA LYS A 272 -19.09 13.15 19.95
C LYS A 272 -17.69 13.72 19.65
N THR A 273 -17.44 14.12 18.41
CA THR A 273 -16.19 14.73 17.93
C THR A 273 -15.97 16.11 18.53
N ALA A 274 -17.00 16.95 18.66
CA ALA A 274 -16.90 18.24 19.35
C ALA A 274 -16.62 18.09 20.86
N ARG A 275 -17.20 17.06 21.51
CA ARG A 275 -16.84 16.71 22.90
C ARG A 275 -15.40 16.21 23.02
N LEU A 276 -14.93 15.38 22.08
CA LEU A 276 -13.56 14.89 22.05
C LEU A 276 -12.56 16.03 21.83
N ALA A 277 -12.81 16.92 20.86
CA ALA A 277 -12.00 18.10 20.57
C ALA A 277 -11.94 19.10 21.75
N LYS A 278 -13.06 19.29 22.49
CA LYS A 278 -13.02 20.07 23.74
C LYS A 278 -12.20 19.38 24.83
N ARG A 279 -12.22 18.04 24.91
CA ARG A 279 -11.45 17.28 25.90
C ARG A 279 -9.95 17.25 25.58
N THR A 280 -9.56 17.13 24.31
CA THR A 280 -8.15 17.25 23.91
C THR A 280 -7.65 18.69 24.00
N LYS A 281 -8.45 19.70 23.62
CA LYS A 281 -8.01 21.10 23.81
C LYS A 281 -7.76 21.41 25.29
N LYS A 282 -8.66 21.00 26.20
CA LYS A 282 -8.44 21.17 27.66
C LYS A 282 -7.15 20.48 28.15
N TYR A 283 -6.75 19.36 27.55
CA TYR A 283 -5.52 18.65 27.91
C TYR A 283 -4.25 19.42 27.51
N TYR A 284 -4.25 20.14 26.38
CA TYR A 284 -3.14 21.02 25.99
C TYR A 284 -3.19 22.37 26.73
N ASP A 285 -4.35 23.03 26.79
CA ASP A 285 -4.57 24.30 27.51
C ASP A 285 -4.20 24.21 29.02
N GLN A 286 -4.11 23.01 29.61
CA GLN A 286 -3.68 22.80 31.01
C GLN A 286 -2.18 22.54 31.19
N LYS A 287 -1.37 22.47 30.12
CA LYS A 287 0.05 22.10 30.22
C LYS A 287 1.06 23.24 30.00
N ASP A 288 0.61 24.38 29.49
CA ASP A 288 1.44 25.57 29.24
C ASP A 288 1.54 26.50 30.47
N GLY A 289 1.68 25.93 31.68
CA GLY A 289 1.59 26.72 32.92
C GLY A 289 2.04 26.00 34.19
N ILE A 290 3.33 25.65 34.28
CA ILE A 290 4.12 25.52 35.52
C ILE A 290 5.60 25.63 35.13
N GLU A 291 6.33 26.53 35.80
CA GLU A 291 7.80 26.64 35.71
C GLU A 291 8.46 25.70 36.73
N THR A 292 9.71 25.31 36.50
CA THR A 292 10.50 24.46 37.42
C THR A 292 11.17 25.28 38.53
N PRO A 293 11.09 24.83 39.79
CA PRO A 293 12.19 25.00 40.75
C PRO A 293 12.72 23.67 41.33
N THR A 294 13.79 23.80 42.10
CA THR A 294 14.77 22.79 42.55
C THR A 294 14.38 21.98 43.79
N ASP A 295 15.27 21.05 44.17
CA ASP A 295 15.25 20.15 45.33
C ASP A 295 14.99 20.81 46.70
N GLU A 296 14.33 20.08 47.62
CA GLU A 296 14.94 19.66 48.90
C GLU A 296 14.13 18.56 49.64
N LYS A 297 14.64 18.08 50.78
CA LYS A 297 14.17 16.87 51.52
C LYS A 297 13.04 17.13 52.52
N LYS A 298 12.22 16.10 52.80
CA LYS A 298 11.95 15.62 54.19
C LYS A 298 11.27 14.24 54.26
N GLU A 299 11.15 13.72 55.48
CA GLU A 299 10.89 12.31 55.84
C GLU A 299 9.52 12.09 56.53
N ALA A 300 9.21 10.80 56.78
CA ALA A 300 8.32 10.21 57.79
C ALA A 300 6.90 9.75 57.37
N GLU A 301 6.67 8.42 57.56
CA GLU A 301 5.50 7.73 58.19
C GLU A 301 4.06 8.04 57.71
N SER A 302 3.05 7.14 57.71
CA SER A 302 2.90 5.67 57.82
C SER A 302 1.40 5.36 57.44
N GLU A 303 0.82 4.15 57.35
CA GLU A 303 1.14 2.72 57.57
C GLU A 303 0.53 1.88 56.39
N GLY A 304 0.41 0.54 56.52
CA GLY A 304 -0.68 -0.22 55.86
C GLY A 304 -0.30 -1.39 54.93
N GLU A 305 0.00 -2.56 55.49
CA GLU A 305 0.33 -3.77 54.72
C GLU A 305 -0.90 -4.57 54.23
N SER A 306 -0.76 -5.22 53.08
CA SER A 306 -1.44 -6.50 52.80
C SER A 306 -0.58 -7.33 51.84
N GLU A 307 0.10 -8.35 52.35
CA GLU A 307 0.93 -9.22 51.52
C GLU A 307 0.09 -9.98 50.48
N LYS A 308 0.66 -10.14 49.28
CA LYS A 308 0.30 -11.19 48.33
C LYS A 308 1.59 -11.86 47.88
N GLU A 309 1.58 -13.17 47.83
CA GLU A 309 2.71 -13.94 47.31
C GLU A 309 3.09 -13.43 45.91
N PRO A 310 4.39 -13.22 45.63
CA PRO A 310 4.81 -12.82 44.30
C PRO A 310 4.58 -13.98 43.33
N THR A 311 3.54 -13.85 42.49
CA THR A 311 3.41 -14.68 41.28
C THR A 311 4.75 -14.65 40.54
N PRO A 312 5.32 -15.81 40.13
CA PRO A 312 6.60 -15.83 39.46
C PRO A 312 6.52 -14.91 38.23
N PRO A 313 7.51 -14.01 38.03
CA PRO A 313 7.44 -13.07 36.92
C PRO A 313 7.31 -13.86 35.61
N PRO A 314 6.45 -13.43 34.67
CA PRO A 314 6.40 -14.05 33.36
C PRO A 314 7.83 -14.05 32.76
N PRO A 315 8.26 -15.16 32.14
CA PRO A 315 9.66 -15.35 31.74
C PRO A 315 10.12 -14.13 30.95
N GLN A 316 11.10 -13.41 31.50
CA GLN A 316 11.45 -12.10 30.98
C GLN A 316 11.89 -12.24 29.51
N PRO A 317 11.34 -11.42 28.59
CA PRO A 317 11.66 -11.53 27.17
C PRO A 317 13.17 -11.38 26.97
N ILE A 318 13.81 -12.38 26.36
CA ILE A 318 15.26 -12.38 26.17
C ILE A 318 15.59 -11.38 25.07
N TYR A 319 15.95 -10.16 25.49
CA TYR A 319 16.52 -9.13 24.64
C TYR A 319 17.95 -9.52 24.26
N HIS A 320 18.12 -10.22 23.14
CA HIS A 320 19.43 -10.33 22.50
C HIS A 320 19.79 -8.99 21.85
N GLU A 321 20.46 -8.11 22.60
CA GLU A 321 20.99 -6.84 22.07
C GLU A 321 22.21 -7.06 21.14
N GLU A 322 22.88 -8.22 21.25
CA GLU A 322 24.12 -8.55 20.52
C GLU A 322 23.91 -9.42 19.26
N GLY A 323 22.67 -9.79 18.94
CA GLY A 323 22.33 -10.58 17.75
C GLY A 323 21.91 -9.72 16.56
N LYS A 324 22.15 -10.18 15.33
CA LYS A 324 21.43 -9.66 14.15
C LYS A 324 20.05 -10.37 14.08
N PRO A 325 18.97 -9.71 13.61
CA PRO A 325 17.66 -10.36 13.47
C PRO A 325 17.60 -11.35 12.31
N SER A 326 16.94 -12.49 12.54
CA SER A 326 16.58 -13.42 11.47
C SER A 326 15.74 -12.75 10.37
N VAL A 327 15.82 -13.29 9.16
CA VAL A 327 15.11 -12.85 7.96
C VAL A 327 14.43 -14.03 7.28
N VAL A 328 13.18 -13.84 6.84
CA VAL A 328 12.46 -14.83 6.02
C VAL A 328 12.19 -14.29 4.63
N HIS A 329 12.42 -15.13 3.62
CA HIS A 329 12.02 -14.92 2.23
C HIS A 329 10.79 -15.77 1.96
N LEU A 330 9.71 -15.11 1.56
CA LEU A 330 8.41 -15.70 1.30
C LEU A 330 8.07 -15.59 -0.18
N LYS A 331 7.61 -16.67 -0.79
CA LYS A 331 6.88 -16.62 -2.05
C LYS A 331 5.40 -16.81 -1.77
N MET A 332 4.54 -16.05 -2.44
CA MET A 332 3.09 -16.14 -2.27
C MET A 332 2.31 -15.80 -3.53
N THR A 333 1.16 -16.47 -3.70
CA THR A 333 0.15 -16.15 -4.72
C THR A 333 -1.09 -15.58 -4.04
N VAL A 334 -1.50 -14.37 -4.44
CA VAL A 334 -2.54 -13.61 -3.74
C VAL A 334 -3.60 -13.05 -4.70
N SER A 335 -4.82 -12.86 -4.18
CA SER A 335 -5.91 -12.18 -4.88
C SER A 335 -5.81 -10.64 -4.80
N ARG A 336 -6.77 -9.94 -5.42
CA ARG A 336 -6.84 -8.48 -5.41
C ARG A 336 -6.92 -7.91 -3.99
N GLY A 337 -6.36 -6.71 -3.80
CA GLY A 337 -6.47 -5.98 -2.52
C GLY A 337 -5.56 -6.46 -1.38
N THR A 338 -4.87 -7.59 -1.54
CA THR A 338 -3.92 -8.13 -0.55
C THR A 338 -2.69 -7.23 -0.36
N TYR A 339 -2.38 -6.88 0.89
CA TYR A 339 -1.22 -6.08 1.28
C TYR A 339 -0.13 -6.98 1.86
N VAL A 340 0.91 -7.27 1.07
CA VAL A 340 2.05 -8.11 1.49
C VAL A 340 2.80 -7.53 2.70
N ARG A 341 2.81 -6.19 2.83
CA ARG A 341 3.37 -5.48 3.99
C ARG A 341 2.66 -5.84 5.30
N SER A 342 1.32 -5.93 5.30
CA SER A 342 0.57 -6.40 6.46
C SER A 342 0.83 -7.89 6.72
N ILE A 343 0.91 -8.76 5.69
CA ILE A 343 1.25 -10.19 5.90
C ILE A 343 2.58 -10.33 6.68
N ALA A 344 3.60 -9.56 6.31
CA ALA A 344 4.88 -9.57 7.02
C ALA A 344 4.73 -9.14 8.49
N HIS A 345 4.06 -8.00 8.75
CA HIS A 345 3.77 -7.52 10.10
C HIS A 345 3.01 -8.56 10.93
N ASP A 346 1.91 -9.10 10.38
CA ASP A 346 0.97 -9.99 11.06
C ASP A 346 1.62 -11.36 11.38
N ILE A 347 2.51 -11.87 10.51
CA ILE A 347 3.37 -13.03 10.81
C ILE A 347 4.29 -12.72 12.01
N GLY A 348 4.89 -11.53 12.05
CA GLY A 348 5.72 -11.10 13.18
C GLY A 348 4.93 -11.08 14.50
N GLU A 349 3.71 -10.54 14.49
CA GLU A 349 2.84 -10.49 15.68
C GLU A 349 2.36 -11.89 16.10
N ALA A 350 2.02 -12.77 15.15
CA ALA A 350 1.64 -14.16 15.40
C ALA A 350 2.76 -15.01 16.03
N LEU A 351 4.01 -14.53 15.97
CA LEU A 351 5.20 -15.12 16.60
C LEU A 351 5.61 -14.40 17.91
N GLY A 352 4.77 -13.51 18.46
CA GLY A 352 5.09 -12.73 19.65
C GLY A 352 6.19 -11.68 19.43
N SER A 353 6.52 -11.38 18.18
CA SER A 353 7.55 -10.43 17.76
C SER A 353 6.91 -9.31 16.91
N ALA A 354 7.70 -8.65 16.09
CA ALA A 354 7.28 -7.79 15.00
C ALA A 354 8.13 -8.14 13.77
N ALA A 355 7.64 -7.81 12.57
CA ALA A 355 8.45 -7.89 11.37
C ALA A 355 8.11 -6.75 10.41
N THR A 356 9.09 -6.39 9.58
CA THR A 356 9.02 -5.29 8.61
C THR A 356 9.54 -5.75 7.26
N LEU A 357 8.89 -5.32 6.18
CA LEU A 357 9.21 -5.79 4.83
C LEU A 357 10.38 -4.99 4.22
N VAL A 358 11.50 -5.68 3.92
CA VAL A 358 12.77 -5.09 3.46
C VAL A 358 13.04 -5.25 1.96
N ALA A 359 12.40 -6.18 1.26
CA ALA A 359 12.36 -6.21 -0.21
C ALA A 359 11.07 -6.86 -0.72
N LEU A 360 10.50 -6.32 -1.79
CA LEU A 360 9.28 -6.84 -2.42
C LEU A 360 9.44 -6.83 -3.95
N THR A 361 9.30 -7.98 -4.58
CA THR A 361 9.23 -8.15 -6.04
C THR A 361 7.85 -8.69 -6.39
N ARG A 362 7.10 -8.03 -7.27
CA ARG A 362 5.93 -8.67 -7.92
C ARG A 362 6.41 -9.44 -9.14
N SER A 363 6.58 -10.76 -9.02
CA SER A 363 7.12 -11.60 -10.11
C SER A 363 6.09 -11.94 -11.18
N ARG A 364 4.79 -12.02 -10.83
CA ARG A 364 3.69 -12.13 -11.81
C ARG A 364 2.49 -11.23 -11.47
N GLN A 365 1.79 -10.75 -12.48
CA GLN A 365 0.44 -10.18 -12.38
C GLN A 365 -0.42 -10.68 -13.55
N GLY A 366 -1.39 -11.57 -13.28
CA GLY A 366 -2.17 -12.23 -14.32
C GLY A 366 -1.26 -12.98 -15.32
N GLU A 367 -1.38 -12.64 -16.59
CA GLU A 367 -0.58 -13.18 -17.71
C GLU A 367 0.83 -12.60 -17.84
N TYR A 368 1.18 -11.55 -17.08
CA TYR A 368 2.46 -10.85 -17.19
C TYR A 368 3.45 -11.30 -16.12
N GLU A 369 4.61 -11.82 -16.53
CA GLU A 369 5.62 -12.44 -15.68
C GLU A 369 7.04 -11.97 -16.02
N LEU A 370 7.87 -11.72 -14.99
CA LEU A 370 9.25 -11.28 -15.17
C LEU A 370 10.06 -12.29 -16.01
N GLY A 371 10.88 -11.78 -16.92
CA GLY A 371 11.69 -12.59 -17.84
C GLY A 371 10.93 -13.23 -19.00
N LYS A 372 9.61 -13.03 -19.12
CA LYS A 372 8.80 -13.58 -20.24
C LYS A 372 8.22 -12.49 -21.16
N ASN A 373 7.40 -11.60 -20.61
CA ASN A 373 6.61 -10.62 -21.36
C ASN A 373 6.54 -9.26 -20.64
N VAL A 374 7.62 -8.89 -19.95
CA VAL A 374 7.71 -7.69 -19.12
C VAL A 374 9.02 -6.96 -19.46
N ILE A 375 8.90 -5.77 -20.04
CA ILE A 375 10.00 -4.98 -20.59
C ILE A 375 10.90 -4.46 -19.45
N ALA A 376 12.22 -4.52 -19.62
CA ALA A 376 13.15 -4.05 -18.61
C ALA A 376 13.07 -2.52 -18.43
N TRP A 377 13.31 -2.02 -17.21
CA TRP A 377 13.36 -0.57 -16.98
C TRP A 377 14.52 0.10 -17.74
N GLU A 378 15.61 -0.66 -17.83
CA GLU A 378 16.87 -0.29 -18.46
C GLU A 378 16.70 0.06 -19.95
N ASP A 379 15.70 -0.52 -20.62
CA ASP A 379 15.46 -0.29 -22.04
C ASP A 379 14.86 1.08 -22.33
N PHE A 380 14.11 1.66 -21.38
CA PHE A 380 13.52 3.00 -21.52
C PHE A 380 14.49 4.15 -21.18
N LYS A 381 15.80 3.88 -21.04
CA LYS A 381 16.83 4.89 -20.81
C LYS A 381 17.04 5.74 -22.08
N PRO A 382 17.27 7.07 -21.96
CA PRO A 382 17.54 7.92 -23.13
C PRO A 382 18.74 7.42 -23.95
N GLY A 383 18.58 7.36 -25.27
CA GLY A 383 19.61 6.82 -26.18
C GLY A 383 19.53 5.31 -26.40
N ASN A 384 18.54 4.63 -25.83
CA ASN A 384 18.17 3.26 -26.19
C ASN A 384 16.78 3.26 -26.83
N ASP A 385 16.65 2.59 -27.98
CA ASP A 385 15.39 2.41 -28.73
C ASP A 385 14.99 0.93 -28.85
N ALA A 386 15.72 0.00 -28.22
CA ALA A 386 15.38 -1.43 -28.20
C ALA A 386 14.05 -1.75 -27.47
N TRP A 387 13.50 -0.78 -26.73
CA TRP A 387 12.15 -0.86 -26.18
C TRP A 387 11.05 -0.75 -27.25
N VAL A 388 11.34 -0.17 -28.43
CA VAL A 388 10.30 0.16 -29.44
C VAL A 388 9.66 -1.09 -30.02
N GLU A 389 10.45 -2.10 -30.42
CA GLU A 389 9.89 -3.36 -30.94
C GLU A 389 9.20 -4.16 -29.82
N GLN A 390 9.78 -4.23 -28.61
CA GLN A 390 9.14 -4.86 -27.45
C GLN A 390 7.77 -4.25 -27.12
N VAL A 391 7.63 -2.91 -27.23
CA VAL A 391 6.36 -2.22 -27.07
C VAL A 391 5.41 -2.52 -28.23
N LYS A 392 5.86 -2.51 -29.49
CA LYS A 392 5.03 -2.89 -30.65
C LYS A 392 4.45 -4.30 -30.51
N GLU A 393 5.29 -5.28 -30.17
CA GLU A 393 4.89 -6.68 -29.95
C GLU A 393 3.89 -6.80 -28.80
N SER A 394 4.18 -6.16 -27.66
CA SER A 394 3.28 -6.14 -26.50
C SER A 394 1.91 -5.53 -26.82
N LEU A 395 1.89 -4.38 -27.52
CA LEU A 395 0.65 -3.70 -27.90
C LEU A 395 -0.15 -4.53 -28.91
N ALA A 396 0.50 -5.06 -29.95
CA ALA A 396 -0.13 -5.91 -30.97
C ALA A 396 -0.74 -7.16 -30.34
N LYS A 397 0.02 -7.92 -29.55
CA LYS A 397 -0.51 -9.08 -28.82
C LYS A 397 -1.69 -8.67 -27.93
N SER A 398 -1.57 -7.59 -27.15
CA SER A 398 -2.67 -7.17 -26.27
C SER A 398 -3.95 -6.81 -27.03
N GLN A 399 -3.87 -6.46 -28.31
CA GLN A 399 -5.02 -6.19 -29.18
C GLN A 399 -5.59 -7.50 -29.74
N GLU A 400 -4.75 -8.45 -30.16
CA GLU A 400 -5.16 -9.81 -30.52
C GLU A 400 -5.87 -10.52 -29.36
N ASP A 401 -5.39 -10.36 -28.12
CA ASP A 401 -6.02 -10.85 -26.89
C ASP A 401 -7.34 -10.10 -26.54
N ALA A 402 -7.63 -8.97 -27.19
CA ALA A 402 -8.86 -8.18 -26.98
C ALA A 402 -9.93 -8.41 -28.04
N ASP A 403 -9.53 -8.74 -29.28
CA ASP A 403 -10.44 -9.01 -30.40
C ASP A 403 -10.96 -10.46 -30.41
N GLN A 404 -10.61 -11.26 -29.39
CA GLN A 404 -11.09 -12.61 -29.12
C GLN A 404 -12.33 -12.66 -28.19
N PHE A 405 -12.86 -11.51 -27.74
CA PHE A 405 -13.97 -11.37 -26.79
C PHE A 405 -14.99 -10.30 -27.22
#